data_AF-A0A7W4B3B7-F1
#
_entry.id   AF-A0A7W4B3B7-F1
#
_cell.length_a   1.000
_cell.length_b   1.000
_cell.length_c   1.000
_cell.angle_alpha   90.00
_cell.angle_beta   90.00
_cell.angle_gamma   90.00
#
_symmetry.space_group_name_H-M   'P 1'
#
loop_
_entity.id
_entity.type
_entity.pdbx_description
1 polymer ?
#
loop_
_entity_poly.entity_id
_entity_poly.type
_entity_poly.pdbx_seq_one_letter_code
_entity_poly.pdbx_strand_id
1 'polypeptide(L)'
;VSQTDNSPALQASLDYAADDGWYVGAWASNVDFGGGDDTWLELDFYAGKYFELTDRVSLDAGIAYYTYHGDDASDEYYYPEVYTKFGYASSLGQSELNFWYSWDYFGVDAGHYIMMAAHTFTVAEGHDIRVSFDRSTSQDENKWAWGDSDSYNHYRAEYMTSWEGFDFNLAVEDTSLDSDISDTRAVVSVARTFSL
;
A
#
# COMPACT_ATOMS: atom_id res chain seq x y z
N VAL A 1 2.76 9.72 0.07
CA VAL A 1 2.70 10.57 -1.14
C VAL A 1 1.33 10.40 -1.74
N SER A 2 0.60 11.48 -1.96
CA SER A 2 -0.72 11.41 -2.60
C SER A 2 -0.60 10.97 -4.05
N GLN A 3 -1.49 10.07 -4.45
CA GLN A 3 -1.68 9.64 -5.84
C GLN A 3 -2.91 10.33 -6.47
N THR A 4 -3.50 11.32 -5.79
CA THR A 4 -4.76 11.99 -6.15
C THR A 4 -4.65 13.51 -6.07
N ASP A 5 -3.44 14.05 -6.17
CA ASP A 5 -3.13 15.46 -5.93
C ASP A 5 -3.84 16.04 -4.68
N ASN A 6 -3.70 15.35 -3.55
CA ASN A 6 -4.33 15.68 -2.26
C ASN A 6 -5.87 15.64 -2.23
N SER A 7 -6.52 15.16 -3.30
CA SER A 7 -7.96 14.99 -3.37
C SER A 7 -8.43 13.67 -2.74
N PRO A 8 -9.72 13.52 -2.39
CA PRO A 8 -10.25 12.27 -1.87
C PRO A 8 -10.07 11.09 -2.84
N ALA A 9 -9.87 9.90 -2.27
CA ALA A 9 -9.80 8.64 -3.01
C ALA A 9 -11.05 7.79 -2.74
N LEU A 10 -11.58 7.18 -3.80
CA LEU A 10 -12.60 6.15 -3.78
C LEU A 10 -11.95 4.85 -4.28
N GLN A 11 -12.04 3.82 -3.44
CA GLN A 11 -11.34 2.56 -3.65
C GLN A 11 -12.30 1.39 -3.59
N ALA A 12 -12.02 0.35 -4.38
CA ALA A 12 -12.77 -0.90 -4.36
C ALA A 12 -11.84 -2.08 -4.67
N SER A 13 -12.10 -3.22 -4.03
CA SER A 13 -11.44 -4.49 -4.37
C SER A 13 -12.46 -5.60 -4.62
N LEU A 14 -12.03 -6.60 -5.39
CA LEU A 14 -12.70 -7.87 -5.55
C LEU A 14 -11.69 -9.00 -5.36
N ASP A 15 -11.96 -9.87 -4.38
CA ASP A 15 -11.02 -10.88 -3.93
C ASP A 15 -11.64 -12.27 -3.97
N TYR A 16 -10.84 -13.26 -4.36
CA TYR A 16 -11.13 -14.68 -4.20
C TYR A 16 -9.98 -15.34 -3.45
N ALA A 17 -10.29 -15.96 -2.30
CA ALA A 17 -9.36 -16.74 -1.52
C ALA A 17 -9.81 -18.21 -1.50
N ALA A 18 -8.89 -19.11 -1.84
CA ALA A 18 -9.07 -20.56 -1.72
C ALA A 18 -8.71 -21.02 -0.30
N ASP A 19 -9.31 -22.14 0.11
CA ASP A 19 -9.10 -22.72 1.45
C ASP A 19 -7.64 -23.09 1.76
N ASP A 20 -6.81 -23.31 0.74
CA ASP A 20 -5.39 -23.68 0.87
C ASP A 20 -4.42 -22.48 0.82
N GLY A 21 -4.96 -21.27 1.01
CA GLY A 21 -4.24 -20.02 1.18
C GLY A 21 -3.89 -19.30 -0.12
N TRP A 22 -4.18 -19.87 -1.29
CA TRP A 22 -4.06 -19.15 -2.57
C TRP A 22 -5.13 -18.07 -2.68
N TYR A 23 -4.80 -16.94 -3.27
CA TYR A 23 -5.77 -15.91 -3.59
C TYR A 23 -5.44 -15.20 -4.89
N VAL A 24 -6.48 -14.59 -5.46
CA VAL A 24 -6.38 -13.64 -6.57
C VAL A 24 -7.31 -12.48 -6.27
N GLY A 25 -6.96 -11.29 -6.73
CA GLY A 25 -7.85 -10.15 -6.61
C GLY A 25 -7.55 -9.05 -7.62
N ALA A 26 -8.46 -8.09 -7.65
CA ALA A 26 -8.30 -6.84 -8.36
C ALA A 26 -8.64 -5.69 -7.43
N TRP A 27 -7.93 -4.58 -7.58
CA TRP A 27 -8.16 -3.36 -6.82
C TRP A 27 -8.21 -2.17 -7.76
N ALA A 28 -9.03 -1.17 -7.45
CA ALA A 28 -9.11 0.05 -8.24
C ALA A 28 -9.24 1.29 -7.35
N SER A 29 -8.66 2.40 -7.82
CA SER A 29 -8.77 3.71 -7.20
C SER A 29 -8.78 4.80 -8.27
N ASN A 30 -9.41 5.94 -7.96
CA ASN A 30 -9.07 7.14 -8.71
C ASN A 30 -7.64 7.61 -8.37
N VAL A 31 -6.98 8.17 -9.37
CA VAL A 31 -5.66 8.83 -9.27
C VAL A 31 -5.71 10.20 -9.96
N ASP A 32 -4.71 11.03 -9.68
CA ASP A 32 -4.44 12.33 -10.31
C ASP A 32 -2.97 12.66 -10.07
N PHE A 33 -2.18 12.66 -11.14
CA PHE A 33 -0.74 12.96 -11.12
C PHE A 33 -0.42 14.44 -11.35
N GLY A 34 -1.44 15.26 -11.61
CA GLY A 34 -1.29 16.68 -11.90
C GLY A 34 -0.53 16.97 -13.19
N GLY A 35 -0.04 18.20 -13.36
CA GLY A 35 0.92 18.54 -14.43
C GLY A 35 0.40 18.46 -15.87
N GLY A 36 -0.89 18.19 -16.08
CA GLY A 36 -1.48 17.97 -17.40
C GLY A 36 -1.57 16.51 -17.85
N ASP A 37 -1.30 15.57 -16.94
CA ASP A 37 -1.58 14.14 -17.09
C ASP A 37 -3.07 13.87 -16.77
N ASP A 38 -3.80 13.30 -17.73
CA ASP A 38 -5.24 13.00 -17.62
C ASP A 38 -5.51 11.56 -17.10
N THR A 39 -4.50 10.87 -16.57
CA THR A 39 -4.64 9.56 -15.92
C THR A 39 -5.51 9.70 -14.67
N TRP A 40 -6.63 8.96 -14.64
CA TRP A 40 -7.63 9.10 -13.59
C TRP A 40 -7.98 7.79 -12.86
N LEU A 41 -7.50 6.65 -13.37
CA LEU A 41 -7.80 5.33 -12.82
C LEU A 41 -6.53 4.50 -12.66
N GLU A 42 -6.34 3.94 -11.48
CA GLU A 42 -5.46 2.81 -11.21
C GLU A 42 -6.31 1.55 -11.09
N LEU A 43 -5.88 0.47 -11.77
CA LEU A 43 -6.50 -0.84 -11.75
C LEU A 43 -5.41 -1.90 -11.62
N ASP A 44 -5.38 -2.54 -10.47
CA ASP A 44 -4.33 -3.50 -10.12
C ASP A 44 -4.90 -4.91 -10.14
N PHE A 45 -4.04 -5.86 -10.49
CA PHE A 45 -4.32 -7.28 -10.39
C PHE A 45 -3.26 -7.95 -9.56
N TYR A 46 -3.65 -8.83 -8.64
CA TYR A 46 -2.70 -9.53 -7.81
C TYR A 46 -3.09 -10.98 -7.60
N ALA A 47 -2.07 -11.80 -7.35
CA ALA A 47 -2.22 -13.16 -6.91
C ALA A 47 -1.11 -13.49 -5.91
N GLY A 48 -1.43 -14.31 -4.93
CA GLY A 48 -0.49 -14.66 -3.88
C GLY A 48 -0.89 -15.91 -3.13
N LYS A 49 -0.06 -16.23 -2.13
CA LYS A 49 -0.31 -17.33 -1.21
C LYS A 49 0.02 -16.92 0.21
N TYR A 50 -0.97 -17.10 1.08
CA TYR A 50 -0.82 -17.00 2.51
C TYR A 50 -0.37 -18.35 3.10
N PHE A 51 0.60 -18.29 4.00
CA PHE A 51 1.12 -19.41 4.75
C PHE A 51 1.02 -19.10 6.24
N GLU A 52 0.24 -19.90 6.97
CA GLU A 52 0.33 -19.99 8.42
C GLU A 52 1.49 -20.94 8.76
N LEU A 53 2.67 -20.38 9.05
CA LEU A 53 3.88 -21.18 9.32
C LEU A 53 3.82 -21.79 10.72
N THR A 54 3.26 -21.04 11.67
CA THR A 54 2.94 -21.47 13.04
C THR A 54 1.73 -20.65 13.53
N ASP A 55 1.17 -20.98 14.69
CA ASP A 55 0.11 -20.21 15.37
C ASP A 55 0.46 -18.72 15.61
N ARG A 56 1.73 -18.33 15.44
CA ARG A 56 2.20 -16.95 15.64
C ARG A 56 2.89 -16.33 14.45
N VAL A 57 3.27 -17.12 13.45
CA VAL A 57 4.13 -16.64 12.35
C VAL A 57 3.41 -16.92 11.05
N SER A 58 3.21 -15.87 10.27
CA SER A 58 2.64 -15.95 8.94
C SER A 58 3.60 -15.39 7.90
N LEU A 59 3.41 -15.86 6.67
CA LEU A 59 4.08 -15.38 5.49
C LEU A 59 3.02 -15.20 4.40
N ASP A 60 2.96 -14.04 3.80
CA ASP A 60 2.20 -13.79 2.58
C ASP A 60 3.17 -13.40 1.47
N ALA A 61 3.12 -14.13 0.35
CA ALA A 61 3.99 -13.87 -0.79
C ALA A 61 3.16 -13.87 -2.08
N GLY A 62 3.41 -12.90 -2.94
CA GLY A 62 2.65 -12.74 -4.16
C GLY A 62 3.26 -11.75 -5.13
N ILE A 63 2.47 -11.44 -6.15
CA ILE A 63 2.79 -10.49 -7.19
C ILE A 63 1.55 -9.62 -7.46
N ALA A 64 1.79 -8.35 -7.70
CA ALA A 64 0.83 -7.39 -8.21
C ALA A 64 1.30 -6.89 -9.58
N TYR A 65 0.35 -6.51 -10.42
CA TYR A 65 0.58 -5.81 -11.67
C TYR A 65 -0.28 -4.55 -11.66
N TYR A 66 0.41 -3.41 -11.62
CA TYR A 66 -0.19 -2.09 -11.55
C TYR A 66 -0.50 -1.58 -12.95
N THR A 67 -1.72 -1.11 -13.18
CA THR A 67 -2.11 -0.50 -14.45
C THR A 67 -2.84 0.81 -14.26
N TYR A 68 -2.59 1.75 -15.15
CA TYR A 68 -3.14 3.10 -15.14
C TYR A 68 -3.95 3.40 -16.41
N HIS A 69 -4.98 4.23 -16.30
CA HIS A 69 -5.88 4.51 -17.42
C HIS A 69 -6.37 5.95 -17.37
N GLY A 70 -6.58 6.53 -18.56
CA GLY A 70 -7.20 7.85 -18.72
C GLY A 70 -6.54 8.70 -19.77
N ASP A 71 -5.21 8.63 -19.85
CA ASP A 71 -4.35 9.35 -20.79
C ASP A 71 -3.75 8.38 -21.83
N ASP A 72 -3.30 8.92 -22.96
CA ASP A 72 -2.58 8.20 -24.00
C ASP A 72 -1.24 7.64 -23.48
N ALA A 73 -0.62 8.28 -22.48
CA ALA A 73 0.64 7.85 -21.86
C ALA A 73 0.46 6.94 -20.63
N SER A 74 -0.78 6.67 -20.18
CA SER A 74 -1.00 5.92 -18.94
C SER A 74 -0.39 4.51 -18.98
N ASP A 75 -0.28 3.89 -20.16
CA ASP A 75 0.30 2.56 -20.31
C ASP A 75 1.82 2.50 -20.11
N GLU A 76 2.49 3.64 -20.19
CA GLU A 76 3.92 3.78 -19.87
C GLU A 76 4.17 3.60 -18.36
N TYR A 77 3.16 3.77 -17.51
CA TYR A 77 3.29 3.66 -16.06
C TYR A 77 3.11 2.23 -15.53
N TYR A 78 2.87 1.24 -16.38
CA TYR A 78 2.53 -0.11 -15.91
C TYR A 78 3.75 -0.79 -15.31
N TYR A 79 3.59 -1.45 -14.16
CA TYR A 79 4.71 -2.18 -13.57
C TYR A 79 4.30 -3.41 -12.77
N PRO A 80 5.13 -4.47 -12.78
CA PRO A 80 4.98 -5.60 -11.88
C PRO A 80 5.67 -5.33 -10.54
N GLU A 81 5.14 -5.88 -9.46
CA GLU A 81 5.76 -5.84 -8.15
C GLU A 81 5.57 -7.17 -7.42
N VAL A 82 6.65 -7.78 -6.96
CA VAL A 82 6.59 -8.92 -6.05
C VAL A 82 6.62 -8.44 -4.61
N TYR A 83 5.87 -9.10 -3.74
CA TYR A 83 5.85 -8.76 -2.33
C TYR A 83 6.01 -9.99 -1.44
N THR A 84 6.51 -9.72 -0.24
CA THR A 84 6.61 -10.69 0.84
C THR A 84 6.33 -9.99 2.16
N LYS A 85 5.37 -10.49 2.92
CA LYS A 85 4.89 -9.89 4.17
C LYS A 85 4.97 -10.93 5.28
N PHE A 86 5.67 -10.61 6.35
CA PHE A 86 5.84 -11.48 7.50
C PHE A 86 5.02 -10.95 8.67
N GLY A 87 4.15 -11.78 9.23
CA GLY A 87 3.39 -11.46 10.43
C GLY A 87 3.93 -12.20 11.65
N TYR A 88 3.94 -11.52 12.80
CA TYR A 88 4.22 -12.12 14.10
C TYR A 88 3.19 -11.71 15.16
N ALA A 89 2.41 -12.69 15.62
CA ALA A 89 1.43 -12.52 16.68
C ALA A 89 2.04 -12.73 18.07
N SER A 90 1.76 -11.80 18.97
CA SER A 90 2.20 -11.85 20.36
C SER A 90 1.12 -11.35 21.31
N SER A 91 1.35 -11.49 22.62
CA SER A 91 0.49 -10.87 23.63
C SER A 91 0.52 -9.34 23.64
N LEU A 92 1.48 -8.73 22.93
CA LEU A 92 1.62 -7.28 22.84
C LEU A 92 0.91 -6.70 21.60
N GLY A 93 0.46 -7.55 20.69
CA GLY A 93 -0.09 -7.13 19.39
C GLY A 93 0.47 -7.93 18.23
N GLN A 94 0.26 -7.39 17.02
CA GLN A 94 0.68 -7.96 15.75
C GLN A 94 1.82 -7.14 15.17
N SER A 95 2.97 -7.77 14.91
CA SER A 95 4.10 -7.13 14.22
C SER A 95 4.15 -7.56 12.77
N GLU A 96 4.58 -6.65 11.89
CA GLU A 96 4.74 -6.89 10.47
C GLU A 96 6.15 -6.49 10.00
N LEU A 97 6.71 -7.28 9.08
CA LEU A 97 7.84 -6.89 8.24
C LEU A 97 7.49 -7.18 6.80
N ASN A 98 7.40 -6.14 5.98
CA ASN A 98 6.91 -6.25 4.62
C ASN A 98 7.96 -5.74 3.63
N PHE A 99 8.07 -6.43 2.50
CA PHE A 99 8.99 -6.13 1.42
C PHE A 99 8.25 -6.14 0.10
N TRP A 100 8.53 -5.16 -0.75
CA TRP A 100 8.05 -5.07 -2.11
C TRP A 100 9.23 -4.80 -3.03
N TYR A 101 9.20 -5.37 -4.24
CA TYR A 101 10.22 -5.15 -5.26
C TYR A 101 9.62 -5.15 -6.65
N SER A 102 9.92 -4.09 -7.41
CA SER A 102 9.70 -4.01 -8.84
C SER A 102 11.04 -3.98 -9.57
N TRP A 103 11.11 -4.64 -10.73
CA TRP A 103 12.25 -4.54 -11.64
C TRP A 103 12.04 -3.52 -12.77
N ASP A 104 10.84 -2.95 -12.86
CA ASP A 104 10.44 -2.02 -13.92
C ASP A 104 9.46 -0.98 -13.35
N TYR A 105 9.87 -0.32 -12.27
CA TYR A 105 9.00 0.56 -11.49
C TYR A 105 8.47 1.71 -12.37
N PHE A 106 7.14 1.90 -12.40
CA PHE A 106 6.49 2.89 -13.28
C PHE A 106 6.95 2.82 -14.76
N GLY A 107 7.34 1.64 -15.25
CA GLY A 107 7.75 1.41 -16.64
C GLY A 107 9.05 2.10 -17.07
N VAL A 108 9.85 2.63 -16.13
CA VAL A 108 11.09 3.35 -16.47
C VAL A 108 12.32 2.44 -16.64
N ASP A 109 12.15 1.10 -16.60
CA ASP A 109 13.23 0.11 -16.64
C ASP A 109 14.23 0.31 -15.48
N ALA A 110 13.71 0.62 -14.29
CA ALA A 110 14.47 0.77 -13.06
C ALA A 110 13.94 -0.16 -11.96
N GLY A 111 14.87 -0.73 -11.19
CA GLY A 111 14.51 -1.46 -9.98
C GLY A 111 14.03 -0.50 -8.89
N HIS A 112 13.09 -0.95 -8.08
CA HIS A 112 12.58 -0.22 -6.91
C HIS A 112 12.23 -1.22 -5.81
N TYR A 113 12.44 -0.83 -4.55
CA TYR A 113 11.99 -1.62 -3.43
C TYR A 113 11.44 -0.79 -2.28
N ILE A 114 10.55 -1.41 -1.51
CA ILE A 114 10.00 -0.87 -0.27
C ILE A 114 10.27 -1.85 0.86
N MET A 115 10.70 -1.32 2.01
CA MET A 115 10.77 -2.06 3.26
C MET A 115 9.90 -1.38 4.29
N MET A 116 9.01 -2.13 4.95
CA MET A 116 8.14 -1.63 6.01
C MET A 116 8.29 -2.46 7.28
N ALA A 117 8.25 -1.79 8.42
CA ALA A 117 7.97 -2.40 9.71
C ALA A 117 6.72 -1.76 10.32
N ALA A 118 5.85 -2.57 10.91
CA ALA A 118 4.67 -2.07 11.60
C ALA A 118 4.36 -2.87 12.86
N HIS A 119 3.60 -2.25 13.75
CA HIS A 119 3.04 -2.92 14.91
C HIS A 119 1.64 -2.37 15.23
N THR A 120 0.72 -3.29 15.50
CA THR A 120 -0.66 -3.00 15.88
C THR A 120 -0.89 -3.41 17.33
N PHE A 121 -1.22 -2.42 18.16
CA PHE A 121 -1.58 -2.58 19.56
C PHE A 121 -3.10 -2.58 19.71
N THR A 122 -3.67 -3.60 20.35
CA THR A 122 -5.07 -3.55 20.79
C THR A 122 -5.16 -2.80 22.11
N VAL A 123 -5.77 -1.62 22.08
CA VAL A 123 -5.88 -0.74 23.24
C VAL A 123 -7.19 -0.93 24.01
N ALA A 124 -8.23 -1.39 23.33
CA ALA A 124 -9.48 -1.87 23.90
C ALA A 124 -10.16 -2.85 22.91
N GLU A 125 -11.19 -3.56 23.36
CA GLU A 125 -11.95 -4.45 22.47
C GLU A 125 -12.51 -3.68 21.26
N GLY A 126 -12.13 -4.09 20.04
CA GLY A 126 -12.54 -3.40 18.80
C GLY A 126 -11.84 -2.08 18.53
N HIS A 127 -10.75 -1.77 19.25
CA HIS A 127 -9.99 -0.54 19.13
C HIS A 127 -8.49 -0.81 19.09
N ASP A 128 -7.89 -0.49 17.94
CA ASP A 128 -6.48 -0.73 17.68
C ASP A 128 -5.74 0.56 17.36
N ILE A 129 -4.45 0.60 17.71
CA ILE A 129 -3.50 1.62 17.26
C ILE A 129 -2.41 0.93 16.47
N ARG A 130 -2.21 1.32 15.22
CA ARG A 130 -1.10 0.86 14.38
C ARG A 130 -0.07 1.96 14.21
N VAL A 131 1.19 1.60 14.34
CA VAL A 131 2.33 2.45 13.96
C VAL A 131 3.11 1.74 12.88
N SER A 132 3.55 2.49 11.87
CA SER A 132 4.37 1.95 10.79
C SER A 132 5.42 2.94 10.34
N PHE A 133 6.50 2.36 9.82
CA PHE A 133 7.59 3.04 9.17
C PHE A 133 7.94 2.26 7.91
N ASP A 134 8.09 2.96 6.80
CA ASP A 134 8.56 2.38 5.57
C ASP A 134 9.57 3.28 4.86
N ARG A 135 10.41 2.64 4.06
CA ARG A 135 11.40 3.28 3.20
C ARG A 135 11.22 2.80 1.78
N SER A 136 11.01 3.75 0.88
CA SER A 136 10.90 3.56 -0.56
C SER A 136 12.25 3.92 -1.19
N THR A 137 12.77 3.10 -2.10
CA THR A 137 14.11 3.30 -2.68
C THR A 137 14.14 2.88 -4.15
N SER A 138 14.50 3.82 -5.01
CA SER A 138 14.87 3.59 -6.40
C SER A 138 16.28 3.01 -6.49
N GLN A 139 16.50 2.09 -7.42
CA GLN A 139 17.82 1.53 -7.72
C GLN A 139 18.54 2.28 -8.85
N ASP A 140 17.88 3.25 -9.51
CA ASP A 140 18.48 4.14 -10.49
C ASP A 140 17.91 5.56 -10.36
N GLU A 141 18.65 6.43 -9.68
CA GLU A 141 18.30 7.84 -9.45
C GLU A 141 18.18 8.66 -10.74
N ASN A 142 18.77 8.23 -11.86
CA ASN A 142 18.66 8.93 -13.14
C ASN A 142 17.32 8.66 -13.83
N LYS A 143 16.67 7.55 -13.47
CA LYS A 143 15.39 7.11 -14.03
C LYS A 143 14.23 7.44 -13.11
N TRP A 144 14.44 7.30 -11.80
CA TRP A 144 13.44 7.61 -10.80
C TRP A 144 14.11 8.13 -9.51
N ALA A 145 13.76 9.35 -9.11
CA ALA A 145 14.24 9.97 -7.89
C ALA A 145 13.17 10.89 -7.31
N TRP A 146 13.30 11.21 -6.02
CA TRP A 146 12.49 12.20 -5.35
C TRP A 146 13.36 13.40 -4.97
N GLY A 147 13.34 14.42 -5.84
CA GLY A 147 14.29 15.53 -5.75
C GLY A 147 15.72 15.03 -6.00
N ASP A 148 16.64 15.35 -5.07
CA ASP A 148 18.04 14.92 -5.13
C ASP A 148 18.31 13.57 -4.43
N SER A 149 17.27 12.80 -4.08
CA SER A 149 17.41 11.53 -3.36
C SER A 149 16.78 10.36 -4.10
N ASP A 150 17.49 9.24 -4.09
CA ASP A 150 17.03 7.93 -4.55
C ASP A 150 15.94 7.29 -3.66
N SER A 151 15.54 7.94 -2.57
CA SER A 151 14.76 7.30 -1.53
C SER A 151 14.06 8.30 -0.60
N TYR A 152 12.99 7.83 0.05
CA TYR A 152 12.35 8.57 1.13
C TYR A 152 11.82 7.64 2.20
N ASN A 153 11.57 8.22 3.37
CA ASN A 153 10.94 7.53 4.48
C ASN A 153 9.50 8.03 4.67
N HIS A 154 8.64 7.15 5.14
CA HIS A 154 7.26 7.44 5.49
C HIS A 154 6.96 6.85 6.87
N TYR A 155 6.19 7.61 7.65
CA TYR A 155 5.82 7.28 9.01
C TYR A 155 4.33 7.48 9.15
N ARG A 156 3.65 6.53 9.78
CA ARG A 156 2.20 6.59 9.91
C ARG A 156 1.73 6.00 11.24
N ALA A 157 0.85 6.73 11.91
CA ALA A 157 0.19 6.31 13.14
C ALA A 157 -1.33 6.37 12.93
N GLU A 158 -2.02 5.29 13.28
CA GLU A 158 -3.40 5.06 12.88
C GLU A 158 -4.21 4.54 14.05
N TYR A 159 -5.41 5.08 14.24
CA TYR A 159 -6.43 4.51 15.08
C TYR A 159 -7.47 3.80 14.21
N MET A 160 -7.82 2.57 14.57
CA MET A 160 -8.71 1.69 13.81
C MET A 160 -9.82 1.16 14.71
N THR A 161 -11.04 1.15 14.20
CA THR A 161 -12.21 0.58 14.87
C THR A 161 -13.28 0.17 13.87
N SER A 162 -14.22 -0.67 14.30
CA SER A 162 -15.32 -1.11 13.45
C SER A 162 -16.66 -0.90 14.16
N TRP A 163 -17.67 -0.47 13.41
CA TRP A 163 -19.02 -0.26 13.92
C TRP A 163 -20.06 -0.59 12.85
N GLU A 164 -21.03 -1.45 13.19
CA GLU A 164 -22.15 -1.85 12.30
C GLU A 164 -21.69 -2.37 10.92
N GLY A 165 -20.56 -3.10 10.88
CA GLY A 165 -19.97 -3.65 9.66
C GLY A 165 -19.24 -2.64 8.78
N PHE A 166 -19.00 -1.43 9.28
CA PHE A 166 -18.10 -0.45 8.69
C PHE A 166 -16.81 -0.37 9.49
N ASP A 167 -15.69 -0.28 8.79
CA ASP A 167 -14.37 -0.06 9.37
C ASP A 167 -14.03 1.43 9.23
N PHE A 168 -13.55 2.02 10.32
CA PHE A 168 -13.16 3.42 10.41
C PHE A 168 -11.68 3.51 10.77
N ASN A 169 -10.96 4.35 10.04
CA ASN A 169 -9.55 4.64 10.31
C ASN A 169 -9.35 6.16 10.40
N LEU A 170 -8.61 6.59 11.41
CA LEU A 170 -8.05 7.93 11.51
C LEU A 170 -6.53 7.80 11.61
N ALA A 171 -5.82 8.26 10.58
CA ALA A 171 -4.37 8.23 10.51
C ALA A 171 -3.78 9.63 10.51
N VAL A 172 -2.57 9.75 11.04
CA VAL A 172 -1.65 10.85 10.76
C VAL A 172 -0.40 10.25 10.13
N GLU A 173 0.03 10.84 9.03
CA GLU A 173 1.20 10.37 8.30
C GLU A 173 2.07 11.55 7.86
N ASP A 174 3.36 11.26 7.68
CA ASP A 174 4.36 12.22 7.23
C ASP A 174 5.44 11.50 6.41
N THR A 175 6.14 12.25 5.56
CA THR A 175 7.26 11.73 4.77
C THR A 175 8.51 12.59 4.94
N SER A 176 9.67 12.04 4.61
CA SER A 176 10.91 12.81 4.51
C SER A 176 11.05 13.58 3.19
N LEU A 177 10.00 13.65 2.37
CA LEU A 177 9.99 14.37 1.10
C LEU A 177 9.62 15.83 1.31
N ASP A 178 10.15 16.67 0.43
CA ASP A 178 9.83 18.10 0.37
C ASP A 178 8.94 18.36 -0.86
N SER A 179 7.62 18.18 -0.70
CA SER A 179 6.62 18.35 -1.77
C SER A 179 5.20 18.50 -1.19
N ASP A 180 4.37 19.32 -1.86
CA ASP A 180 2.97 19.59 -1.48
C ASP A 180 2.10 18.32 -1.43
N ILE A 181 2.44 17.28 -2.21
CA ILE A 181 1.72 15.99 -2.21
C ILE A 181 2.25 15.01 -1.17
N SER A 182 3.22 15.40 -0.35
CA SER A 182 3.88 14.54 0.64
C SER A 182 3.96 15.11 2.05
N ASP A 183 3.37 16.29 2.26
CA ASP A 183 3.26 16.94 3.56
C ASP A 183 2.50 16.10 4.60
N THR A 184 2.82 16.37 5.87
CA THR A 184 2.12 15.84 7.04
C THR A 184 0.62 16.03 6.90
N ARG A 185 -0.15 14.94 7.04
CA ARG A 185 -1.59 14.97 6.85
C ARG A 185 -2.34 14.06 7.80
N ALA A 186 -3.59 14.39 8.03
CA ALA A 186 -4.56 13.50 8.64
C ALA A 186 -5.41 12.85 7.55
N VAL A 187 -5.59 11.52 7.62
CA VAL A 187 -6.40 10.74 6.68
C VAL A 187 -7.54 10.11 7.45
N VAL A 188 -8.76 10.24 6.93
CA VAL A 188 -9.95 9.54 7.43
C VAL A 188 -10.41 8.58 6.35
N SER A 189 -10.59 7.31 6.69
CA SER A 189 -11.20 6.35 5.78
C SER A 189 -12.38 5.63 6.45
N VAL A 190 -13.32 5.25 5.58
CA VAL A 190 -14.47 4.41 5.93
C VAL A 190 -14.53 3.31 4.88
N ALA A 191 -14.53 2.06 5.33
CA ALA A 191 -14.58 0.90 4.46
C ALA A 191 -15.70 -0.05 4.87
N ARG A 192 -16.10 -0.91 3.93
CA ARG A 192 -17.04 -2.00 4.19
C ARG A 192 -16.71 -3.17 3.29
N THR A 193 -16.58 -4.32 3.91
CA THR A 193 -16.36 -5.59 3.21
C THR A 193 -17.70 -6.33 3.05
N PHE A 194 -17.92 -6.88 1.86
CA PHE A 194 -19.07 -7.74 1.56
C PHE A 194 -18.55 -9.15 1.28
N SER A 195 -19.12 -10.16 1.94
CA SER A 195 -18.88 -11.57 1.65
C SER A 195 -20.14 -12.20 1.04
N LEU A 196 -19.94 -13.15 0.12
CA LEU A 196 -21.00 -13.95 -0.52
C LEU A 196 -21.29 -15.22 0.27
#